data_AF-A0A416V7Q3-F1
#
_entry.id   AF-A0A416V7Q3-F1
#
_cell.length_a   1.000
_cell.length_b   1.000
_cell.length_c   1.000
_cell.angle_alpha   90.00
_cell.angle_beta   90.00
_cell.angle_gamma   90.00
#
_symmetry.space_group_name_H-M   'P 1'
#
loop_
_entity.id
_entity.type
_entity.pdbx_description
1 polymer ?
#
loop_
_entity_poly.entity_id
_entity_poly.type
_entity_poly.pdbx_seq_one_letter_code
_entity_poly.pdbx_strand_id
1 'polypeptide(L)'
;MGRTCREELASGGTLIISENDFRIEYFFPGPDGRYGGVRVNIPGRKVETYMRAWQKNYERYEELQKAAGASVVKRPAAMRGECGMTIRTGFMDGVYLKGSHMRVTERVQLDMIIRDYGYALDRWKKSGQMPESSDC
;
A
#
# COMPACT_ATOMS: atom_id res chain seq x y z
N MET A 1 26.90 -15.83 1.56
CA MET A 1 25.79 -15.32 2.39
C MET A 1 25.27 -14.05 1.74
N GLY A 2 24.14 -14.14 1.05
CA GLY A 2 23.55 -12.99 0.35
C GLY A 2 23.13 -11.91 1.33
N ARG A 3 23.59 -10.67 1.09
CA ARG A 3 23.28 -9.53 1.95
C ARG A 3 21.82 -9.15 1.73
N THR A 4 20.95 -9.47 2.69
CA THR A 4 19.60 -8.91 2.74
C THR A 4 19.68 -7.51 3.35
N CYS A 5 19.19 -6.51 2.62
CA CYS A 5 19.09 -5.13 3.10
C CYS A 5 17.67 -4.85 3.60
N ARG A 6 17.55 -4.09 4.68
CA ARG A 6 16.26 -3.68 5.28
C ARG A 6 16.28 -2.19 5.54
N GLU A 7 15.24 -1.49 5.09
CA GLU A 7 15.10 -0.05 5.22
C GLU A 7 13.65 0.28 5.59
N GLU A 8 13.44 1.09 6.63
CA GLU A 8 12.10 1.54 7.02
C GLU A 8 11.62 2.66 6.10
N LEU A 9 10.36 2.58 5.68
CA LEU A 9 9.70 3.55 4.81
C LEU A 9 8.86 4.52 5.65
N ALA A 10 8.73 5.76 5.20
CA ALA A 10 7.98 6.80 5.93
C ALA A 10 6.48 6.44 6.10
N SER A 11 5.94 5.67 5.16
CA SER A 11 4.59 5.09 5.18
C SER A 11 4.40 3.95 6.19
N GLY A 12 5.45 3.55 6.91
CA GLY A 12 5.40 2.57 8.00
C GLY A 12 5.59 1.11 7.57
N GLY A 13 5.97 0.87 6.32
CA GLY A 13 6.40 -0.44 5.83
C GLY A 13 7.93 -0.58 5.85
N THR A 14 8.42 -1.80 5.70
CA THR A 14 9.84 -2.10 5.59
C THR A 14 10.14 -2.57 4.17
N LEU A 15 11.05 -1.88 3.48
CA LEU A 15 11.67 -2.35 2.26
C LEU A 15 12.69 -3.43 2.58
N ILE A 16 12.55 -4.59 1.94
CA ILE A 16 13.47 -5.71 2.07
C ILE A 16 14.01 -6.04 0.68
N ILE A 17 15.33 -5.90 0.51
CA ILE A 17 16.03 -6.23 -0.73
C ILE A 17 16.85 -7.49 -0.51
N SER A 18 16.67 -8.47 -1.39
CA SER A 18 17.43 -9.73 -1.45
C SER A 18 18.07 -9.87 -2.83
N GLU A 19 19.01 -10.82 -2.99
CA GLU A 19 19.84 -10.94 -4.20
C GLU A 19 19.10 -10.90 -5.54
N ASN A 20 17.86 -11.41 -5.59
CA ASN A 20 17.08 -11.56 -6.83
C ASN A 20 15.71 -10.88 -6.81
N ASP A 21 15.31 -10.30 -5.68
CA ASP A 21 13.99 -9.66 -5.55
C ASP A 21 13.99 -8.66 -4.40
N PHE A 22 13.02 -7.76 -4.43
CA PHE A 22 12.69 -6.91 -3.30
C PHE A 22 11.21 -7.00 -2.97
N ARG A 23 10.83 -6.55 -1.78
CA ARG A 23 9.44 -6.47 -1.36
C ARG A 23 9.25 -5.39 -0.31
N ILE A 24 8.01 -4.94 -0.19
CA ILE A 24 7.59 -4.06 0.89
C ILE A 24 6.73 -4.89 1.84
N GLU A 25 7.13 -4.95 3.10
CA GLU A 25 6.39 -5.63 4.17
C GLU A 25 5.75 -4.62 5.11
N TYR A 26 4.47 -4.80 5.40
CA TYR A 26 3.80 -4.14 6.50
C TYR A 26 3.45 -5.17 7.56
N PHE A 27 3.66 -4.80 8.83
CA PHE A 27 3.22 -5.59 9.96
C PHE A 27 2.33 -4.75 10.87
N PHE A 28 1.08 -5.18 11.01
CA PHE A 28 0.11 -4.57 11.91
C PHE A 28 0.00 -5.47 13.15
N PRO A 29 0.55 -5.08 14.31
CA PRO A 29 0.48 -5.91 15.51
C PRO A 29 -0.96 -6.12 15.94
N GLY A 30 -1.25 -7.30 16.49
CA GLY A 30 -2.53 -7.57 17.11
C GLY A 30 -2.74 -6.72 18.38
N PRO A 31 -3.99 -6.57 18.83
CA PRO A 31 -4.31 -5.78 20.02
C PRO A 31 -3.71 -6.38 21.31
N ASP A 32 -3.43 -7.69 21.31
CA ASP A 32 -2.72 -8.39 22.38
C ASP A 32 -1.77 -9.45 21.79
N GLY A 33 -0.89 -10.00 22.64
CA GLY A 33 0.05 -11.05 22.24
C GLY A 33 -0.57 -12.40 21.85
N ARG A 34 -1.92 -12.52 21.87
CA ARG A 34 -2.64 -13.73 21.47
C ARG A 34 -3.00 -13.73 19.99
N TYR A 35 -3.14 -12.55 19.39
CA TYR A 35 -3.35 -12.40 17.95
C TYR A 35 -2.02 -12.03 17.27
N GLY A 36 -1.51 -12.93 16.42
CA GLY A 36 -0.18 -12.81 15.77
C GLY A 36 0.02 -11.63 14.80
N GLY A 37 -0.91 -10.67 14.76
CA GLY A 37 -0.90 -9.53 13.86
C GLY A 37 -1.21 -9.89 12.41
N VAL A 38 -1.28 -8.86 11.56
CA VAL A 38 -1.50 -8.99 10.12
C VAL A 38 -0.22 -8.59 9.40
N ARG A 39 0.33 -9.51 8.60
CA ARG A 39 1.43 -9.21 7.68
C ARG A 39 0.89 -9.03 6.27
N VAL A 40 1.29 -7.94 5.63
CA VAL A 40 1.04 -7.72 4.20
C VAL A 40 2.39 -7.67 3.51
N ASN A 41 2.53 -8.51 2.48
CA ASN A 41 3.74 -8.57 1.67
C ASN A 41 3.38 -8.14 0.25
N ILE A 42 4.05 -7.10 -0.24
CA ILE A 42 3.92 -6.60 -1.61
C ILE A 42 5.20 -6.99 -2.35
N PRO A 43 5.15 -8.01 -3.23
CA PRO A 43 6.29 -8.40 -4.04
C PRO A 43 6.73 -7.27 -4.95
N GLY A 44 8.03 -7.13 -5.20
CA GLY A 44 8.62 -6.07 -6.03
C GLY A 44 7.95 -5.93 -7.39
N ARG A 45 7.72 -7.07 -8.07
CA ARG A 45 6.99 -7.15 -9.36
C ARG A 45 5.56 -6.60 -9.33
N LYS A 46 4.95 -6.41 -8.17
CA LYS A 46 3.60 -5.86 -8.00
C LYS A 46 3.59 -4.42 -7.48
N VAL A 47 4.73 -3.83 -7.13
CA VAL A 47 4.79 -2.50 -6.50
C VAL A 47 4.10 -1.44 -7.37
N GLU A 48 4.42 -1.37 -8.66
CA GLU A 48 3.74 -0.43 -9.57
C GLU A 48 2.23 -0.69 -9.69
N THR A 49 1.81 -1.96 -9.64
CA THR A 49 0.39 -2.32 -9.65
C THR A 49 -0.31 -1.81 -8.38
N TYR A 50 0.35 -1.92 -7.23
CA TYR A 50 -0.17 -1.36 -5.98
C TYR A 50 -0.15 0.18 -5.97
N MET A 51 0.83 0.84 -6.61
CA MET A 51 0.83 2.30 -6.77
C MET A 51 -0.41 2.76 -7.53
N ARG A 52 -0.69 2.14 -8.69
CA ARG A 52 -1.89 2.44 -9.49
C ARG A 52 -3.18 2.15 -8.72
N ALA A 53 -3.23 1.01 -8.01
CA ALA A 53 -4.38 0.65 -7.19
C ALA A 53 -4.64 1.68 -6.08
N TRP A 54 -3.59 2.15 -5.39
CA TRP A 54 -3.71 3.20 -4.37
C TRP A 54 -4.30 4.48 -4.94
N GLN A 55 -3.78 4.97 -6.07
CA GLN A 55 -4.28 6.17 -6.74
C GLN A 55 -5.75 6.01 -7.12
N LYS A 56 -6.09 4.95 -7.87
CA LYS A 56 -7.45 4.71 -8.35
C LYS A 56 -8.46 4.51 -7.22
N ASN A 57 -8.10 3.75 -6.19
CA ASN A 57 -8.97 3.55 -5.04
C ASN A 57 -9.18 4.86 -4.26
N TYR A 58 -8.15 5.71 -4.18
CA TYR A 58 -8.25 7.00 -3.49
C TYR A 58 -9.05 8.04 -4.31
N GLU A 59 -8.89 8.08 -5.63
CA GLU A 59 -9.75 8.88 -6.51
C GLU A 59 -11.22 8.47 -6.35
N ARG A 60 -11.50 7.16 -6.36
CA ARG A 60 -12.85 6.66 -6.13
C ARG A 60 -13.37 7.04 -4.75
N TYR A 61 -12.53 7.00 -3.73
CA TYR A 61 -12.88 7.45 -2.39
C TYR A 61 -13.28 8.94 -2.38
N GLU A 62 -12.51 9.81 -3.04
CA GLU A 62 -12.85 11.24 -3.15
C GLU A 62 -14.15 11.49 -3.91
N GLU A 63 -14.41 10.76 -5.00
CA GLU A 63 -15.68 10.83 -5.73
C GLU A 63 -16.87 10.49 -4.83
N LEU A 64 -16.74 9.41 -4.05
CA LEU A 64 -17.79 8.98 -3.14
C LEU A 64 -17.98 9.97 -1.98
N GLN A 65 -16.91 10.61 -1.50
CA GLN A 65 -17.00 11.68 -0.50
C GLN A 65 -17.74 12.90 -1.03
N LYS A 66 -17.45 13.33 -2.26
CA LYS A 66 -18.15 14.44 -2.92
C LYS A 66 -19.63 14.13 -3.11
N ALA A 67 -19.95 12.94 -3.61
CA ALA A 67 -21.33 12.48 -3.77
C ALA A 67 -22.08 12.38 -2.43
N ALA A 68 -21.41 11.90 -1.37
CA ALA A 68 -22.00 11.81 -0.03
C ALA A 68 -22.19 13.19 0.63
N GLY A 69 -21.35 14.17 0.33
CA GLY A 69 -21.53 15.56 0.79
C GLY A 69 -22.77 16.24 0.22
N ALA A 70 -23.21 15.81 -0.97
CA ALA A 70 -24.44 16.28 -1.62
C ALA A 70 -25.72 15.54 -1.12
N SER A 71 -25.57 14.47 -0.33
CA SER A 71 -26.70 13.66 0.15
C SER A 71 -27.04 13.97 1.62
N VAL A 72 -28.33 14.12 1.91
CA VAL A 72 -28.86 14.37 3.27
C VAL A 72 -28.70 13.13 4.18
N VAL A 73 -28.55 11.94 3.60
CA VAL A 73 -28.39 10.67 4.33
C VAL A 73 -27.08 10.00 3.94
N LYS A 74 -26.07 10.07 4.81
CA LYS A 74 -24.81 9.35 4.65
C LYS A 74 -24.99 7.90 5.12
N ARG A 75 -25.25 6.97 4.20
CA ARG A 75 -25.22 5.54 4.51
C ARG A 75 -23.77 5.04 4.47
N PRO A 76 -23.24 4.46 5.55
CA PRO A 76 -21.93 3.84 5.52
C PRO A 76 -21.89 2.76 4.45
N ALA A 77 -20.84 2.76 3.64
CA ALA A 77 -20.61 1.72 2.64
C ALA A 77 -19.15 1.27 2.70
N ALA A 78 -18.95 -0.02 2.52
CA ALA A 78 -17.63 -0.61 2.32
C ALA A 78 -17.65 -1.35 0.99
N MET A 79 -16.66 -1.11 0.15
CA MET A 79 -16.51 -1.79 -1.12
C MET A 79 -15.08 -2.27 -1.32
N ARG A 80 -14.96 -3.35 -2.09
CA ARG A 80 -13.67 -3.91 -2.47
C ARG A 80 -13.04 -3.04 -3.55
N GLY A 81 -11.85 -2.53 -3.27
CA GLY A 81 -11.00 -1.86 -4.23
C GLY A 81 -10.03 -2.83 -4.91
N GLU A 82 -9.16 -2.28 -5.76
CA GLU A 82 -8.10 -3.04 -6.41
C GLU A 82 -7.08 -3.58 -5.41
N CYS A 83 -6.34 -4.63 -5.80
CA CYS A 83 -5.35 -5.31 -4.96
C CYS A 83 -5.89 -5.83 -3.61
N GLY A 84 -7.21 -6.01 -3.49
CA GLY A 84 -7.84 -6.46 -2.24
C GLY A 84 -7.92 -5.38 -1.15
N MET A 85 -7.67 -4.13 -1.53
CA MET A 85 -7.89 -2.97 -0.66
C MET A 85 -9.38 -2.76 -0.40
N THR A 86 -9.70 -1.97 0.62
CA THR A 86 -11.09 -1.63 0.98
C THR A 86 -11.28 -0.13 0.92
N ILE A 87 -12.35 0.32 0.27
CA ILE A 87 -12.78 1.72 0.27
C ILE A 87 -13.99 1.82 1.19
N ARG A 88 -13.94 2.72 2.18
CA ARG A 88 -15.05 2.97 3.12
C ARG A 88 -15.49 4.41 3.06
N THR A 89 -16.80 4.62 3.19
CA THR A 89 -17.43 5.93 3.39
C THR A 89 -18.27 5.94 4.67
N GLY A 90 -18.41 7.11 5.28
CA GLY A 90 -19.12 7.28 6.56
C GLY A 90 -18.21 7.10 7.77
N PHE A 91 -18.59 6.27 8.74
CA PHE A 91 -17.80 6.05 9.94
C PHE A 91 -16.51 5.27 9.62
N MET A 92 -15.36 5.78 10.08
CA MET A 92 -14.02 5.27 9.74
C MET A 92 -13.83 5.15 8.21
N ASP A 93 -14.15 6.22 7.50
CA ASP A 93 -13.93 6.34 6.08
C ASP A 93 -12.44 6.34 5.70
N GLY A 94 -12.18 6.10 4.41
CA GLY A 94 -10.83 6.05 3.86
C GLY A 94 -10.58 4.81 3.01
N VAL A 95 -9.39 4.74 2.45
CA VAL A 95 -8.86 3.59 1.71
C VAL A 95 -7.92 2.80 2.60
N TYR A 96 -8.07 1.49 2.63
CA TYR A 96 -7.33 0.59 3.51
C TYR A 96 -6.54 -0.42 2.70
N LEU A 97 -5.27 -0.61 3.04
CA LEU A 97 -4.41 -1.61 2.37
C LEU A 97 -4.98 -3.03 2.52
N LYS A 98 -5.40 -3.39 3.73
CA LYS A 98 -5.91 -4.72 4.05
C LYS A 98 -6.91 -4.67 5.20
N GLY A 99 -8.16 -5.06 4.95
CA GLY A 99 -9.20 -5.11 5.97
C GLY A 99 -9.44 -3.73 6.60
N SER A 100 -9.01 -3.56 7.86
CA SER A 100 -9.07 -2.29 8.61
C SER A 100 -7.70 -1.68 8.91
N HIS A 101 -6.64 -2.17 8.26
CA HIS A 101 -5.28 -1.71 8.48
C HIS A 101 -4.81 -0.72 7.42
N MET A 102 -3.94 0.21 7.85
CA MET A 102 -3.33 1.27 7.04
C MET A 102 -4.39 2.14 6.35
N ARG A 103 -5.13 2.90 7.16
CA ARG A 103 -6.17 3.82 6.69
C ARG A 103 -5.53 5.08 6.08
N VAL A 104 -5.92 5.39 4.85
CA VAL A 104 -5.53 6.59 4.11
C VAL A 104 -6.79 7.43 3.90
N THR A 105 -6.79 8.64 4.45
CA THR A 105 -7.90 9.61 4.33
C THR A 105 -7.48 10.92 3.69
N GLU A 106 -6.18 11.21 3.67
CA GLU A 106 -5.63 12.47 3.15
C GLU A 106 -4.67 12.23 1.99
N ARG A 107 -4.64 13.18 1.04
CA ARG A 107 -3.80 13.10 -0.15
C ARG A 107 -2.32 13.00 0.21
N VAL A 108 -1.87 13.70 1.25
CA VAL A 108 -0.48 13.64 1.73
C VAL A 108 -0.05 12.23 2.16
N GLN A 109 -0.97 11.45 2.75
CA GLN A 109 -0.72 10.06 3.13
C GLN A 109 -0.58 9.17 1.89
N LEU A 110 -1.44 9.38 0.88
CA LEU A 110 -1.31 8.70 -0.41
C LEU A 110 0.03 9.04 -1.07
N ASP A 111 0.37 10.33 -1.18
CA ASP A 111 1.58 10.78 -1.85
C ASP A 111 2.85 10.22 -1.18
N MET A 112 2.84 10.09 0.15
CA MET A 112 3.91 9.45 0.91
C MET A 112 4.06 7.97 0.53
N ILE A 113 2.94 7.22 0.44
CA ILE A 113 2.97 5.80 0.03
C ILE A 113 3.49 5.66 -1.40
N ILE A 114 3.02 6.50 -2.33
CA ILE A 114 3.47 6.48 -3.72
C ILE A 114 4.96 6.80 -3.81
N ARG A 115 5.44 7.78 -3.05
CA ARG A 115 6.86 8.14 -2.99
C ARG A 115 7.71 6.99 -2.47
N ASP A 116 7.30 6.34 -1.39
CA ASP A 116 8.03 5.20 -0.82
C ASP A 116 8.05 3.99 -1.76
N TYR A 117 6.96 3.76 -2.50
CA TYR A 117 6.89 2.66 -3.47
C TYR A 117 7.79 2.94 -4.67
N GLY A 118 7.82 4.19 -5.14
CA GLY A 118 8.76 4.64 -6.16
C GLY A 118 10.21 4.53 -5.68
N TYR A 119 10.49 4.96 -4.46
CA TYR A 119 11.79 4.83 -3.83
C TYR A 119 12.25 3.37 -3.78
N ALA A 120 11.38 2.45 -3.36
CA ALA A 120 11.69 1.03 -3.30
C ALA A 120 12.07 0.45 -4.68
N LEU A 121 11.35 0.85 -5.74
CA LEU A 121 11.67 0.47 -7.12
C LEU A 121 13.04 1.01 -7.54
N ASP A 122 13.30 2.29 -7.33
CA ASP A 122 14.56 2.92 -7.70
C ASP A 122 15.74 2.36 -6.91
N ARG A 123 15.54 2.10 -5.63
CA ARG A 123 16.53 1.51 -4.74
C ARG A 123 16.92 0.11 -5.16
N TRP A 124 15.96 -0.70 -5.62
CA TRP A 124 16.19 -2.03 -6.21
C TRP A 124 16.96 -1.94 -7.54
N LYS A 125 16.56 -1.05 -8.44
CA LYS A 125 17.26 -0.82 -9.71
C LYS A 125 18.74 -0.46 -9.48
N LYS A 126 18.99 0.43 -8.51
CA LYS A 126 20.34 0.89 -8.12
C LYS A 126 21.18 -0.17 -7.41
N SER A 127 20.58 -1.22 -6.83
CA SER A 127 21.37 -2.31 -6.22
C SER A 127 22.11 -3.19 -7.24
N GLY A 128 21.93 -2.97 -8.54
CA GLY A 128 22.66 -3.71 -9.59
C GLY A 128 22.24 -5.17 -9.70
N GLN A 129 21.07 -5.53 -9.17
CA GLN A 129 20.53 -6.89 -9.10
C GLN A 129 19.33 -7.10 -10.04
N MET A 130 19.10 -6.18 -10.99
CA MET A 130 18.19 -6.46 -12.11
C MET A 130 18.88 -7.45 -13.07
N PRO A 131 18.22 -8.55 -13.48
CA PRO A 131 18.66 -9.25 -14.66
C PRO A 131 18.60 -8.25 -15.83
N GLU A 132 19.68 -8.11 -16.58
CA GLU A 132 19.63 -7.44 -17.89
C GLU A 132 18.48 -8.10 -18.67
N SER A 133 17.58 -7.29 -19.18
CA SER A 133 16.54 -7.76 -20.09
C SER A 133 17.24 -8.44 -21.25
N SER A 134 17.17 -9.76 -21.29
CA SER A 134 17.41 -10.54 -22.50
C SER A 134 16.33 -10.13 -23.48
N ASP A 135 16.63 -9.14 -24.31
CA ASP A 135 15.88 -8.88 -25.53
C ASP A 135 15.79 -10.20 -26.32
N CYS A 136 14.56 -10.69 -26.49
CA CYS A 136 14.24 -11.70 -27.49
C CYS A 136 13.51 -11.02 -28.64
#